data_AF-A0A1E7W6C9-F1
#
_entry.id   AF-A0A1E7W6C9-F1
#
_cell.length_a   1.000
_cell.length_b   1.000
_cell.length_c   1.000
_cell.angle_alpha   90.00
_cell.angle_beta   90.00
_cell.angle_gamma   90.00
#
_symmetry.space_group_name_H-M   'P 1'
#
loop_
_entity.id
_entity.type
_entity.pdbx_description
1 polymer ?
#
loop_
_entity_poly.entity_id
_entity_poly.type
_entity_poly.pdbx_seq_one_letter_code
_entity_poly.pdbx_strand_id
1 'polypeptide(L)'
;MFKNLQIYRLPSNWPMTAEALVAALEPHAFTPASSYELLRQGWSAPRPNGDLVHVVNKQYLLKLETEKKLLPSTVVNQVAAARAAEMEEAQGFAPGKKAMKELKERVADELLPRAFSIKAQTLVWIDPVNGWLVVDAASPSKADEVIKLLLKAVDKLPLESLRVQRSPVGVMTEWLQTDEAPVGFTVDMDATLRATGESKAQVAYKRHTLEPGEVRRHIEAGKQCTRLAMTWESKISFVLDETLAIKSVKALDVLSEKESSTRNEAERFDGDFILMTGELAKMLAAVVEALGGEATMDAPGVEKRAAPPGQQNVERAVRLGAELYKQRALHRDVLGTLYEQTIEPYMARVRARMDEAGGAVEAAIALAKEQATGSTSAQLFLVAAVEIVEPSPRPAAGDEPVREQRVVTSLADDVPVGDGSATDPLYDQAVAVVRTNQRASISLIQRHLRVGYNRASRLLENMEGSVVGPLMSNGNRELLK
;
A
#
# COMPACT_ATOMS: atom_id res chain seq x y z
N MET A 1 9.22 -19.70 4.12
CA MET A 1 9.13 -19.12 2.77
C MET A 1 8.02 -18.09 2.72
N PHE A 2 8.26 -16.89 2.17
CA PHE A 2 7.26 -15.84 1.99
C PHE A 2 6.18 -16.29 1.01
N LYS A 3 4.92 -15.94 1.28
CA LYS A 3 3.78 -16.34 0.44
C LYS A 3 3.15 -15.16 -0.29
N ASN A 4 3.21 -13.97 0.29
CA ASN A 4 2.63 -12.76 -0.29
C ASN A 4 3.52 -11.57 0.03
N LEU A 5 3.85 -10.74 -0.93
CA LEU A 5 4.80 -9.65 -0.79
C LEU A 5 4.06 -8.32 -0.93
N GLN A 6 4.02 -7.56 0.16
CA GLN A 6 3.78 -6.11 0.11
C GLN A 6 5.14 -5.43 0.07
N ILE A 7 5.40 -4.67 -0.98
CA ILE A 7 6.76 -4.21 -1.36
C ILE A 7 6.90 -2.72 -1.09
N TYR A 8 7.99 -2.37 -0.43
CA TYR A 8 8.37 -1.00 -0.09
C TYR A 8 9.84 -0.78 -0.44
N ARG A 9 10.20 0.50 -0.61
CA ARG A 9 11.56 0.94 -0.89
C ARG A 9 12.21 1.56 0.34
N LEU A 10 13.50 1.27 0.49
CA LEU A 10 14.43 1.93 1.40
C LEU A 10 15.58 2.52 0.58
N PRO A 11 16.22 3.61 1.04
CA PRO A 11 17.44 4.11 0.44
C PRO A 11 18.51 3.03 0.37
N SER A 12 19.22 2.93 -0.75
CA SER A 12 20.26 1.92 -1.00
C SER A 12 21.44 1.99 -0.02
N ASN A 13 21.55 3.08 0.73
CA ASN A 13 22.58 3.33 1.74
C ASN A 13 21.99 3.55 3.14
N TRP A 14 20.80 2.99 3.42
CA TRP A 14 20.17 3.12 4.73
C TRP A 14 21.14 2.64 5.83
N PRO A 15 21.64 3.54 6.72
CA PRO A 15 22.81 3.26 7.56
C PRO A 15 22.49 2.40 8.79
N MET A 16 21.31 1.80 8.83
CA MET A 16 20.85 1.00 9.97
C MET A 16 21.59 -0.33 10.02
N THR A 17 22.38 -0.55 11.08
CA THR A 17 23.01 -1.85 11.34
C THR A 17 22.03 -2.81 12.00
N ALA A 18 22.33 -4.12 11.96
CA ALA A 18 21.50 -5.12 12.61
C ALA A 18 21.40 -4.89 14.11
N GLU A 19 22.50 -4.55 14.78
CA GLU A 19 22.56 -4.29 16.22
C GLU A 19 21.73 -3.08 16.60
N ALA A 20 21.83 -1.99 15.83
CA ALA A 20 21.02 -0.79 16.03
C ALA A 20 19.53 -1.08 15.81
N LEU A 21 19.19 -1.91 14.83
CA LEU A 21 17.82 -2.34 14.58
C LEU A 21 17.30 -3.24 15.72
N VAL A 22 18.09 -4.16 16.25
CA VAL A 22 17.72 -4.96 17.43
C VAL A 22 17.39 -4.05 18.62
N ALA A 23 18.27 -3.10 18.93
CA ALA A 23 18.07 -2.15 20.03
C ALA A 23 16.81 -1.29 19.83
N ALA A 24 16.49 -0.91 18.60
CA ALA A 24 15.28 -0.16 18.27
C ALA A 24 14.00 -1.00 18.44
N LEU A 25 14.06 -2.30 18.15
CA LEU A 25 12.91 -3.21 18.24
C LEU A 25 12.64 -3.73 19.66
N GLU A 26 13.66 -3.78 20.51
CA GLU A 26 13.60 -4.35 21.86
C GLU A 26 12.49 -3.74 22.75
N PRO A 27 12.26 -2.42 22.79
CA PRO A 27 11.13 -1.83 23.54
C PRO A 27 9.75 -2.27 23.05
N HIS A 28 9.68 -2.82 21.84
CA HIS A 28 8.48 -3.29 21.17
C HIS A 28 8.48 -4.83 21.03
N ALA A 29 9.29 -5.54 21.81
CA ALA A 29 9.33 -6.99 21.83
C ALA A 29 7.97 -7.58 22.23
N PHE A 30 7.65 -8.74 21.66
CA PHE A 30 6.42 -9.44 21.94
C PHE A 30 6.40 -9.94 23.38
N THR A 31 5.29 -9.65 24.06
CA THR A 31 4.93 -10.31 25.31
C THR A 31 3.55 -10.94 25.13
N PRO A 32 3.23 -12.06 25.79
CA PRO A 32 1.89 -12.64 25.75
C PRO A 32 0.81 -11.64 26.17
N ALA A 33 -0.37 -11.74 25.55
CA ALA A 33 -1.52 -10.91 25.88
C ALA A 33 -2.05 -11.22 27.29
N SER A 34 -2.44 -10.19 28.04
CA SER A 34 -3.15 -10.40 29.31
C SER A 34 -4.54 -11.01 29.08
N SER A 35 -5.17 -11.55 30.13
CA SER A 35 -6.54 -12.09 30.06
C SER A 35 -7.60 -11.05 29.68
N TYR A 36 -7.29 -9.75 29.82
CA TYR A 36 -8.21 -8.64 29.50
C TYR A 36 -7.78 -7.86 28.25
N GLU A 37 -6.78 -8.34 27.52
CA GLU A 37 -6.29 -7.72 26.31
C GLU A 37 -6.81 -8.49 25.08
N LEU A 38 -7.62 -7.83 24.26
CA LEU A 38 -8.18 -8.44 23.05
C LEU A 38 -7.11 -8.73 21.99
N LEU A 39 -6.07 -7.90 21.95
CA LEU A 39 -5.02 -7.94 20.93
C LEU A 39 -3.70 -7.45 21.51
N ARG A 40 -2.65 -8.23 21.31
CA ARG A 40 -1.26 -7.91 21.63
C ARG A 40 -0.39 -8.12 20.40
N GLN A 41 0.52 -7.20 20.13
CA GLN A 41 1.47 -7.29 19.01
C GLN A 41 2.86 -6.89 19.47
N GLY A 42 3.88 -7.55 18.93
CA GLY A 42 5.28 -7.19 19.18
C GLY A 42 6.27 -8.03 18.37
N TRP A 43 7.53 -7.63 18.39
CA TRP A 43 8.61 -8.29 17.66
C TRP A 43 9.10 -9.53 18.39
N SER A 44 9.28 -10.63 17.68
CA SER A 44 9.87 -11.85 18.25
C SER A 44 10.92 -12.44 17.32
N ALA A 45 11.84 -13.23 17.89
CA ALA A 45 12.94 -13.81 17.14
C ALA A 45 12.42 -14.73 16.02
N PRO A 46 12.84 -14.56 14.74
CA PRO A 46 12.40 -15.42 13.64
C PRO A 46 12.74 -16.90 13.86
N ARG A 47 13.89 -17.17 14.50
CA ARG A 47 14.35 -18.51 14.89
C ARG A 47 14.25 -18.71 16.40
N PRO A 48 14.08 -19.97 16.88
CA PRO A 48 14.21 -20.28 18.30
C PRO A 48 15.58 -19.83 18.85
N ASN A 49 15.59 -19.21 20.03
CA ASN A 49 16.80 -18.73 20.71
C ASN A 49 17.68 -17.75 19.88
N GLY A 50 17.11 -17.08 18.88
CA GLY A 50 17.80 -16.04 18.10
C GLY A 50 17.46 -14.62 18.57
N ASP A 51 18.06 -13.64 17.91
CA ASP A 51 17.76 -12.22 18.11
C ASP A 51 16.50 -11.80 17.36
N LEU A 52 15.98 -10.60 17.69
CA LEU A 52 14.82 -9.99 17.01
C LEU A 52 15.07 -9.72 15.52
N VAL A 53 16.33 -9.54 15.13
CA VAL A 53 16.77 -9.40 13.75
C VAL A 53 17.69 -10.57 13.42
N HIS A 54 17.21 -11.47 12.55
CA HIS A 54 18.03 -12.56 12.07
C HIS A 54 18.76 -12.13 10.79
N VAL A 55 20.09 -12.19 10.80
CA VAL A 55 20.93 -11.74 9.68
C VAL A 55 21.57 -12.93 8.98
N VAL A 56 21.40 -12.99 7.66
CA VAL A 56 22.14 -13.94 6.81
C VAL A 56 22.51 -13.25 5.50
N ASN A 57 23.78 -13.29 5.12
CA ASN A 57 24.28 -12.67 3.88
C ASN A 57 23.84 -11.20 3.70
N LYS A 58 23.92 -10.39 4.78
CA LYS A 58 23.46 -8.99 4.86
C LYS A 58 21.95 -8.76 4.72
N GLN A 59 21.16 -9.82 4.56
CA GLN A 59 19.70 -9.77 4.54
C GLN A 59 19.16 -9.87 5.96
N TYR A 60 18.16 -9.06 6.29
CA TYR A 60 17.54 -9.07 7.61
C TYR A 60 16.17 -9.70 7.55
N LEU A 61 15.90 -10.61 8.49
CA LEU A 61 14.59 -11.19 8.70
C LEU A 61 14.07 -10.77 10.07
N LEU A 62 12.86 -10.24 10.10
CA LEU A 62 12.13 -9.91 11.32
C LEU A 62 10.82 -10.71 11.36
N LYS A 63 10.27 -10.87 12.55
CA LYS A 63 8.97 -11.51 12.75
C LYS A 63 8.12 -10.68 13.70
N LEU A 64 6.95 -10.28 13.23
CA LEU A 64 5.91 -9.71 14.07
C LEU A 64 4.98 -10.82 14.55
N GLU A 65 4.82 -10.93 15.87
CA GLU A 65 3.86 -11.83 16.50
C GLU A 65 2.62 -11.04 16.92
N THR A 66 1.45 -11.59 16.58
CA THR A 66 0.15 -11.01 16.88
C THR A 66 -0.66 -12.06 17.63
N GLU A 67 -1.03 -11.76 18.87
CA GLU A 67 -1.92 -12.57 19.69
C GLU A 67 -3.27 -11.88 19.78
N LYS A 68 -4.33 -12.58 19.39
CA LYS A 68 -5.71 -12.08 19.45
C LYS A 68 -6.59 -13.04 20.22
N LYS A 69 -7.38 -12.53 21.15
CA LYS A 69 -8.43 -13.30 21.83
C LYS A 69 -9.58 -13.56 20.86
N LEU A 70 -9.94 -14.83 20.71
CA LEU A 70 -11.07 -15.28 19.90
C LEU A 70 -12.37 -15.00 20.67
N LEU A 71 -12.90 -13.80 20.47
CA LEU A 71 -14.19 -13.39 20.98
C LEU A 71 -15.11 -12.98 19.82
N PRO A 72 -15.81 -13.95 19.19
CA PRO A 72 -16.71 -13.66 18.08
C PRO A 72 -17.87 -12.76 18.51
N SER A 73 -18.22 -11.78 17.68
CA SER A 73 -19.34 -10.87 17.93
C SER A 73 -20.68 -11.61 18.03
N THR A 74 -20.81 -12.75 17.34
CA THR A 74 -21.98 -13.63 17.42
C THR A 74 -22.24 -14.14 18.83
N VAL A 75 -21.19 -14.60 19.53
CA VAL A 75 -21.28 -15.08 20.92
C VAL A 75 -21.67 -13.93 21.86
N VAL A 76 -21.01 -12.78 21.73
CA VAL A 76 -21.34 -11.59 22.53
C VAL A 76 -22.79 -11.15 22.31
N ASN A 77 -23.26 -11.15 21.06
CA ASN A 77 -24.62 -10.78 20.72
C ASN A 77 -25.65 -11.76 21.29
N GLN A 78 -25.40 -13.08 21.22
CA GLN A 78 -26.30 -14.10 21.76
C GLN A 78 -26.45 -13.99 23.28
N VAL A 79 -25.33 -13.87 24.00
CA VAL A 79 -25.35 -13.74 25.47
C VAL A 79 -25.99 -12.42 25.90
N ALA A 80 -25.70 -11.32 25.20
CA ALA A 80 -26.35 -10.03 25.46
C ALA A 80 -27.86 -10.07 25.17
N ALA A 81 -28.30 -10.77 24.12
CA ALA A 81 -29.72 -10.92 23.80
C ALA A 81 -30.47 -11.74 24.87
N ALA A 82 -29.87 -12.83 25.37
CA ALA A 82 -30.43 -13.61 26.46
C ALA A 82 -30.62 -12.77 27.73
N ARG A 83 -29.58 -12.00 28.13
CA ARG A 83 -29.68 -11.09 29.28
C ARG A 83 -30.67 -9.95 29.06
N ALA A 84 -30.80 -9.45 27.84
CA ALA A 84 -31.77 -8.41 27.50
C ALA A 84 -33.22 -8.92 27.68
N ALA A 85 -33.49 -10.18 27.34
CA ALA A 85 -34.80 -10.80 27.55
C ALA A 85 -35.12 -10.95 29.05
N GLU A 86 -34.15 -11.38 29.86
CA GLU A 86 -34.30 -11.44 31.33
C GLU A 86 -34.58 -10.04 31.93
N MET A 87 -33.90 -9.01 31.43
CA MET A 87 -34.16 -7.63 31.85
C MET A 87 -35.56 -7.15 31.47
N GLU A 88 -36.02 -7.47 30.26
CA GLU A 88 -37.36 -7.12 29.77
C GLU A 88 -38.46 -7.78 30.59
N GLU A 89 -38.29 -9.05 30.96
CA GLU A 89 -39.21 -9.76 31.86
C GLU A 89 -39.27 -9.11 33.25
N ALA A 90 -38.12 -8.67 33.78
CA ALA A 90 -38.05 -8.06 35.10
C ALA A 90 -38.63 -6.63 35.18
N GLN A 91 -38.44 -5.81 34.13
CA GLN A 91 -38.83 -4.39 34.13
C GLN A 91 -40.06 -4.07 33.26
N GLY A 92 -40.53 -5.04 32.46
CA GLY A 92 -41.72 -4.92 31.60
C GLY A 92 -41.49 -4.21 30.26
N PHE A 93 -40.25 -3.87 29.90
CA PHE A 93 -39.93 -3.25 28.60
C PHE A 93 -38.52 -3.61 28.10
N ALA A 94 -38.36 -3.70 26.79
CA ALA A 94 -37.09 -4.02 26.14
C ALA A 94 -36.01 -2.94 26.38
N PRO A 95 -34.72 -3.32 26.56
CA PRO A 95 -33.64 -2.35 26.69
C PRO A 95 -33.44 -1.54 25.41
N GLY A 96 -33.36 -0.22 25.56
CA GLY A 96 -33.09 0.69 24.44
C GLY A 96 -31.68 0.50 23.84
N LYS A 97 -31.42 1.16 22.69
CA LYS A 97 -30.14 1.03 21.94
C LYS A 97 -28.90 1.28 22.80
N LYS A 98 -28.94 2.29 23.68
CA LYS A 98 -27.83 2.62 24.59
C LYS A 98 -27.59 1.50 25.62
N ALA A 99 -28.66 1.06 26.30
CA ALA A 99 -28.59 -0.03 27.27
C ALA A 99 -28.11 -1.34 26.63
N MET A 100 -28.55 -1.64 25.40
CA MET A 100 -28.10 -2.83 24.68
C MET A 100 -26.61 -2.76 24.30
N LYS A 101 -26.10 -1.57 23.95
CA LYS A 101 -24.67 -1.38 23.69
C LYS A 101 -23.84 -1.60 24.95
N GLU A 102 -24.24 -1.01 26.08
CA GLU A 102 -23.58 -1.18 27.37
C GLU A 102 -23.61 -2.64 27.85
N LEU A 103 -24.74 -3.34 27.62
CA LEU A 103 -24.87 -4.76 27.93
C LEU A 103 -23.89 -5.61 27.11
N LYS A 104 -23.79 -5.35 25.79
CA LYS A 104 -22.82 -6.05 24.93
C LYS A 104 -21.37 -5.80 25.35
N GLU A 105 -21.04 -4.57 25.75
CA GLU A 105 -19.70 -4.24 26.26
C GLU A 105 -19.39 -4.99 27.55
N ARG A 106 -20.33 -5.04 28.50
CA ARG A 106 -20.18 -5.80 29.75
C ARG A 106 -20.00 -7.30 29.49
N VAL A 107 -20.82 -7.86 28.61
CA VAL A 107 -20.73 -9.26 28.19
C VAL A 107 -19.37 -9.54 27.55
N ALA A 108 -18.87 -8.64 26.70
CA ALA A 108 -17.55 -8.79 26.10
C ALA A 108 -16.44 -8.80 27.16
N ASP A 109 -16.47 -7.87 28.12
CA ASP A 109 -15.50 -7.77 29.22
C ASP A 109 -15.49 -9.04 30.10
N GLU A 110 -16.66 -9.65 30.33
CA GLU A 110 -16.80 -10.90 31.09
C GLU A 110 -16.31 -12.14 30.33
N LEU A 111 -16.53 -12.19 29.02
CA LEU A 111 -16.15 -13.33 28.19
C LEU A 111 -14.68 -13.29 27.79
N LEU A 112 -14.05 -12.11 27.77
CA LEU A 112 -12.68 -11.92 27.30
C LEU A 112 -11.64 -12.79 28.04
N PRO A 113 -11.64 -12.91 29.38
CA PRO A 113 -10.71 -13.79 30.10
C PRO A 113 -10.84 -15.27 29.78
N ARG A 114 -12.01 -15.69 29.28
CA ARG A 114 -12.31 -17.07 28.88
C ARG A 114 -12.04 -17.33 27.41
N ALA A 115 -11.75 -16.30 26.64
CA ALA A 115 -11.52 -16.41 25.21
C ALA A 115 -10.16 -17.08 24.91
N PHE A 116 -10.17 -18.05 24.00
CA PHE A 116 -8.94 -18.67 23.52
C PHE A 116 -8.07 -17.67 22.77
N SER A 117 -6.75 -17.86 22.82
CA SER A 117 -5.81 -16.97 22.14
C SER A 117 -5.38 -17.59 20.81
N ILE A 118 -5.47 -16.82 19.74
CA ILE A 118 -4.97 -17.18 18.42
C ILE A 118 -3.72 -16.36 18.15
N LYS A 119 -2.63 -17.05 17.81
CA LYS A 119 -1.38 -16.41 17.39
C LYS A 119 -1.28 -16.42 15.88
N ALA A 120 -0.85 -15.29 15.33
CA ALA A 120 -0.48 -15.13 13.94
C ALA A 120 0.92 -14.53 13.86
N GLN A 121 1.66 -14.91 12.82
CA GLN A 121 3.00 -14.41 12.56
C GLN A 121 3.01 -13.70 11.20
N THR A 122 3.83 -12.65 11.10
CA THR A 122 4.07 -11.92 9.86
C THR A 122 5.57 -11.70 9.74
N LEU A 123 6.17 -12.23 8.69
CA LEU A 123 7.60 -12.06 8.42
C LEU A 123 7.85 -10.75 7.68
N VAL A 124 9.00 -10.13 7.93
CA VAL A 124 9.49 -8.97 7.20
C VAL A 124 10.90 -9.25 6.74
N TRP A 125 11.14 -9.13 5.45
CA TRP A 125 12.46 -9.18 4.88
C TRP A 125 12.91 -7.75 4.56
N ILE A 126 14.09 -7.38 5.05
CA ILE A 126 14.76 -6.14 4.65
C ILE A 126 16.03 -6.55 3.90
N ASP A 127 16.19 -5.97 2.72
CA ASP A 127 17.39 -6.08 1.88
C ASP A 127 18.08 -4.71 1.86
N PRO A 128 19.04 -4.46 2.76
CA PRO A 128 19.80 -3.22 2.77
C PRO A 128 20.68 -3.05 1.53
N VAL A 129 20.97 -4.12 0.79
CA VAL A 129 21.84 -4.09 -0.39
C VAL A 129 21.09 -3.53 -1.58
N ASN A 130 19.88 -4.04 -1.84
CA ASN A 130 19.07 -3.61 -2.98
C ASN A 130 17.98 -2.59 -2.61
N GLY A 131 17.83 -2.23 -1.34
CA GLY A 131 16.85 -1.25 -0.87
C GLY A 131 15.41 -1.78 -0.84
N TRP A 132 15.22 -3.06 -0.50
CA TRP A 132 13.88 -3.64 -0.36
C TRP A 132 13.45 -3.72 1.10
N LEU A 133 12.17 -3.41 1.35
CA LEU A 133 11.46 -3.88 2.54
C LEU A 133 10.19 -4.60 2.09
N VAL A 134 10.07 -5.86 2.49
CA VAL A 134 8.99 -6.74 2.04
C VAL A 134 8.29 -7.36 3.23
N VAL A 135 6.96 -7.21 3.29
CA VAL A 135 6.12 -7.78 4.35
C VAL A 135 5.35 -8.99 3.83
N ASP A 136 5.39 -10.13 4.55
CA ASP A 136 4.65 -11.35 4.21
C ASP A 136 3.14 -11.21 4.49
N ALA A 137 2.45 -10.41 3.68
CA ALA A 137 1.06 -10.04 3.92
C ALA A 137 0.19 -10.13 2.65
N ALA A 138 -0.92 -10.86 2.78
CA ALA A 138 -1.89 -10.99 1.69
C ALA A 138 -2.73 -9.72 1.46
N SER A 139 -2.78 -8.81 2.44
CA SER A 139 -3.53 -7.55 2.36
C SER A 139 -2.66 -6.35 2.75
N PRO A 140 -2.89 -5.18 2.15
CA PRO A 140 -2.21 -3.94 2.54
C PRO A 140 -2.44 -3.59 4.01
N SER A 141 -3.66 -3.78 4.53
CA SER A 141 -3.99 -3.50 5.93
C SER A 141 -3.11 -4.25 6.93
N LYS A 142 -2.74 -5.50 6.62
CA LYS A 142 -1.86 -6.29 7.48
C LYS A 142 -0.41 -5.82 7.39
N ALA A 143 0.03 -5.36 6.21
CA ALA A 143 1.35 -4.73 6.09
C ALA A 143 1.40 -3.38 6.82
N ASP A 144 0.34 -2.57 6.75
CA ASP A 144 0.25 -1.29 7.47
C ASP A 144 0.41 -1.46 8.99
N GLU A 145 -0.12 -2.54 9.58
CA GLU A 145 0.11 -2.87 10.99
C GLU A 145 1.59 -3.09 11.31
N VAL A 146 2.30 -3.83 10.43
CA VAL A 146 3.75 -4.06 10.55
C VAL A 146 4.52 -2.76 10.41
N ILE A 147 4.24 -1.99 9.34
CA ILE A 147 4.91 -0.72 9.07
C ILE A 147 4.68 0.27 10.22
N LYS A 148 3.48 0.32 10.78
CA LYS A 148 3.17 1.16 11.94
C LYS A 148 3.99 0.80 13.17
N LEU A 149 4.28 -0.48 13.41
CA LEU A 149 5.15 -0.90 14.51
C LEU A 149 6.63 -0.64 14.21
N LEU A 150 7.06 -0.77 12.95
CA LEU A 150 8.43 -0.41 12.54
C LEU A 150 8.66 1.09 12.70
N LEU A 151 7.73 1.94 12.26
CA LEU A 151 7.81 3.40 12.40
C LEU A 151 7.80 3.87 13.86
N LYS A 152 7.26 3.07 14.78
CA LYS A 152 7.32 3.35 16.22
C LYS A 152 8.65 2.95 16.84
N ALA A 153 9.23 1.85 16.37
CA ALA A 153 10.48 1.30 16.86
C ALA A 153 11.69 2.06 16.31
N VAL A 154 11.67 2.37 15.02
CA VAL A 154 12.76 2.99 14.28
C VAL A 154 12.44 4.45 14.00
N ASP A 155 13.15 5.35 14.67
CA ASP A 155 13.01 6.79 14.42
C ASP A 155 13.41 7.11 12.98
N LYS A 156 12.60 7.96 12.33
CA LYS A 156 12.80 8.43 10.94
C LYS A 156 13.10 7.31 9.93
N LEU A 157 12.37 6.19 9.99
CA LEU A 157 12.46 5.13 8.97
C LEU A 157 12.14 5.72 7.58
N PRO A 158 13.10 5.75 6.63
CA PRO A 158 12.91 6.38 5.32
C PRO A 158 12.21 5.40 4.37
N LEU A 159 10.97 5.05 4.69
CA LEU A 159 10.19 4.05 3.94
C LEU A 159 9.33 4.71 2.86
N GLU A 160 9.43 4.21 1.64
CA GLU A 160 8.60 4.66 0.52
C GLU A 160 7.79 3.50 -0.07
N SER A 161 6.64 3.81 -0.67
CA SER A 161 5.94 2.83 -1.50
C SER A 161 6.68 2.66 -2.82
N LEU A 162 6.83 1.42 -3.29
CA LEU A 162 7.36 1.16 -4.62
C LEU A 162 6.49 1.85 -5.68
N ARG A 163 7.12 2.57 -6.60
CA ARG A 163 6.48 3.17 -7.77
C ARG A 163 7.20 2.74 -9.02
N VAL A 164 6.42 2.45 -10.06
CA VAL A 164 6.90 2.04 -11.37
C VAL A 164 6.45 3.05 -12.43
N GLN A 165 7.17 3.12 -13.54
CA GLN A 165 6.87 4.09 -14.60
C GLN A 165 5.58 3.77 -15.36
N ARG A 166 5.24 2.48 -15.52
CA ARG A 166 4.05 2.04 -16.25
C ARG A 166 3.05 1.36 -15.31
N SER A 167 1.77 1.62 -15.53
CA SER A 167 0.69 1.03 -14.73
C SER A 167 0.69 -0.50 -14.83
N PRO A 168 0.69 -1.26 -13.71
CA PRO A 168 0.59 -2.72 -13.73
C PRO A 168 -0.63 -3.22 -14.49
N VAL A 169 -1.76 -2.55 -14.33
CA VAL A 169 -3.00 -2.89 -15.05
C VAL A 169 -2.83 -2.72 -16.55
N GLY A 170 -2.24 -1.61 -16.98
CA GLY A 170 -2.00 -1.33 -18.40
C GLY A 170 -1.05 -2.36 -19.02
N VAL A 171 0.07 -2.62 -18.35
CA VAL A 171 1.11 -3.54 -18.84
C VAL A 171 0.62 -4.99 -18.85
N MET A 172 -0.06 -5.46 -17.79
CA MET A 172 -0.65 -6.81 -17.80
C MET A 172 -1.73 -6.97 -18.87
N THR A 173 -2.50 -5.91 -19.15
CA THR A 173 -3.51 -5.94 -20.22
C THR A 173 -2.85 -6.01 -21.60
N GLU A 174 -1.77 -5.25 -21.80
CA GLU A 174 -0.98 -5.27 -23.03
C GLU A 174 -0.41 -6.67 -23.30
N TRP A 175 0.26 -7.30 -22.33
CA TRP A 175 0.81 -8.65 -22.47
C TRP A 175 -0.24 -9.68 -22.89
N LEU A 176 -1.44 -9.59 -22.32
CA LEU A 176 -2.56 -10.46 -22.69
C LEU A 176 -3.16 -10.13 -24.07
N GLN A 177 -3.15 -8.86 -24.47
CA GLN A 177 -3.68 -8.41 -25.75
C GLN A 177 -2.78 -8.82 -26.91
N THR A 178 -1.46 -8.67 -26.74
CA THR A 178 -0.44 -9.03 -27.72
C THR A 178 -0.10 -10.51 -27.71
N ASP A 179 -0.43 -11.22 -26.63
CA ASP A 179 0.03 -12.59 -26.36
C ASP A 179 1.57 -12.68 -26.22
N GLU A 180 2.18 -11.60 -25.72
CA GLU A 180 3.63 -11.48 -25.52
C GLU A 180 3.94 -11.09 -24.07
N ALA A 181 4.45 -12.05 -23.30
CA ALA A 181 4.95 -11.83 -21.95
C ALA A 181 6.33 -11.13 -21.98
N PRO A 182 6.71 -10.38 -20.93
CA PRO A 182 8.02 -9.74 -20.85
C PRO A 182 9.13 -10.79 -20.74
N VAL A 183 10.35 -10.41 -21.11
CA VAL A 183 11.52 -11.31 -21.09
C VAL A 183 11.69 -11.93 -19.71
N GLY A 184 11.85 -13.27 -19.69
CA GLY A 184 12.03 -14.04 -18.45
C GLY A 184 10.74 -14.39 -17.73
N PHE A 185 9.57 -14.02 -18.25
CA PHE A 185 8.27 -14.37 -17.68
C PHE A 185 7.42 -15.20 -18.64
N THR A 186 6.57 -16.04 -18.07
CA THR A 186 5.48 -16.72 -18.77
C THR A 186 4.15 -16.44 -18.07
N VAL A 187 3.07 -16.32 -18.83
CA VAL A 187 1.72 -16.17 -18.30
C VAL A 187 1.16 -17.55 -17.91
N ASP A 188 0.55 -17.64 -16.72
CA ASP A 188 -0.05 -18.86 -16.19
C ASP A 188 -1.59 -18.89 -16.42
N MET A 189 -2.27 -19.87 -15.82
CA MET A 189 -3.70 -20.19 -16.05
C MET A 189 -4.71 -19.41 -15.18
N ASP A 190 -4.25 -18.38 -14.46
CA ASP A 190 -5.07 -17.61 -13.52
C ASP A 190 -4.99 -16.11 -13.88
N ALA A 191 -6.14 -15.49 -14.14
CA ALA A 191 -6.22 -14.06 -14.44
C ALA A 191 -7.55 -13.46 -13.97
N THR A 192 -7.61 -12.15 -13.79
CA THR A 192 -8.87 -11.43 -13.53
C THR A 192 -8.96 -10.18 -14.37
N LEU A 193 -9.95 -10.13 -15.24
CA LEU A 193 -10.25 -8.98 -16.09
C LEU A 193 -11.48 -8.25 -15.54
N ARG A 194 -11.39 -6.94 -15.37
CA ARG A 194 -12.44 -6.10 -14.76
C ARG A 194 -12.75 -4.91 -15.68
N ALA A 195 -14.03 -4.60 -15.86
CA ALA A 195 -14.46 -3.39 -16.56
C ALA A 195 -14.12 -2.13 -15.74
N THR A 196 -13.82 -1.03 -16.44
CA THR A 196 -13.49 0.28 -15.84
C THR A 196 -14.71 1.06 -15.36
N GLY A 197 -15.92 0.76 -15.87
CA GLY A 197 -17.15 1.45 -15.50
C GLY A 197 -17.71 1.07 -14.11
N GLU A 198 -18.77 1.77 -13.68
CA GLU A 198 -19.39 1.61 -12.35
C GLU A 198 -19.83 0.19 -12.02
N SER A 199 -20.24 -0.59 -13.03
CA SER A 199 -20.70 -1.97 -12.85
C SER A 199 -19.60 -2.90 -12.32
N LYS A 200 -18.32 -2.54 -12.53
CA LYS A 200 -17.13 -3.35 -12.18
C LYS A 200 -17.27 -4.83 -12.61
N ALA A 201 -17.99 -5.08 -13.71
CA ALA A 201 -18.22 -6.41 -14.23
C ALA A 201 -16.87 -7.12 -14.47
N GLN A 202 -16.74 -8.36 -14.02
CA GLN A 202 -15.46 -9.07 -14.01
C GLN A 202 -15.56 -10.49 -14.58
N VAL A 203 -14.47 -10.94 -15.18
CA VAL A 203 -14.23 -12.32 -15.60
C VAL A 203 -12.98 -12.81 -14.86
N ALA A 204 -13.04 -14.00 -14.28
CA ALA A 204 -11.93 -14.58 -13.54
C ALA A 204 -11.63 -15.99 -14.06
N TYR A 205 -10.41 -16.18 -14.55
CA TYR A 205 -9.87 -17.47 -14.95
C TYR A 205 -9.18 -18.10 -13.75
N LYS A 206 -9.45 -19.38 -13.52
CA LYS A 206 -8.85 -20.17 -12.44
C LYS A 206 -8.53 -21.56 -12.97
N ARG A 207 -7.25 -21.91 -13.03
CA ARG A 207 -6.77 -23.18 -13.58
C ARG A 207 -7.33 -23.42 -14.98
N HIS A 208 -7.39 -22.36 -15.78
CA HIS A 208 -7.89 -22.40 -17.14
C HIS A 208 -6.90 -21.73 -18.08
N THR A 209 -6.52 -22.40 -19.16
CA THR A 209 -5.64 -21.83 -20.18
C THR A 209 -6.26 -20.56 -20.74
N LEU A 210 -5.48 -19.49 -20.80
CA LEU A 210 -5.91 -18.21 -21.34
C LEU A 210 -5.85 -18.26 -22.87
N GLU A 211 -6.98 -18.50 -23.53
CA GLU A 211 -7.04 -18.47 -24.99
C GLU A 211 -6.95 -17.02 -25.51
N PRO A 212 -5.95 -16.66 -26.34
CA PRO A 212 -5.72 -15.27 -26.74
C PRO A 212 -6.93 -14.62 -27.41
N GLY A 213 -7.69 -15.38 -28.21
CA GLY A 213 -8.90 -14.89 -28.87
C GLY A 213 -10.03 -14.53 -27.90
N GLU A 214 -10.24 -15.32 -26.84
CA GLU A 214 -11.26 -15.05 -25.82
C GLU A 214 -10.88 -13.84 -24.96
N VAL A 215 -9.62 -13.83 -24.50
CA VAL A 215 -9.08 -12.74 -23.67
C VAL A 215 -9.12 -11.41 -24.43
N ARG A 216 -8.71 -11.39 -25.70
CA ARG A 216 -8.72 -10.19 -26.53
C ARG A 216 -10.14 -9.63 -26.71
N ARG A 217 -11.16 -10.48 -26.88
CA ARG A 217 -12.57 -10.03 -26.93
C ARG A 217 -13.04 -9.38 -25.63
N HIS A 218 -12.58 -9.87 -24.48
CA HIS A 218 -12.88 -9.23 -23.20
C HIS A 218 -12.19 -7.88 -23.03
N ILE A 219 -10.96 -7.75 -23.52
CA ILE A 219 -10.19 -6.50 -23.51
C ILE A 219 -10.82 -5.47 -24.46
N GLU A 220 -11.17 -5.86 -25.68
CA GLU A 220 -11.89 -5.02 -26.66
C GLU A 220 -13.25 -4.54 -26.13
N ALA A 221 -13.90 -5.34 -25.30
CA ALA A 221 -15.12 -4.97 -24.59
C ALA A 221 -14.89 -4.04 -23.37
N GLY A 222 -13.67 -3.50 -23.21
CA GLY A 222 -13.33 -2.52 -22.19
C GLY A 222 -12.93 -3.09 -20.83
N LYS A 223 -12.57 -4.39 -20.73
CA LYS A 223 -12.03 -4.96 -19.50
C LYS A 223 -10.51 -4.83 -19.47
N GLN A 224 -9.95 -4.60 -18.29
CA GLN A 224 -8.52 -4.54 -18.04
C GLN A 224 -8.08 -5.65 -17.10
N CYS A 225 -6.86 -6.15 -17.27
CA CYS A 225 -6.27 -7.16 -16.41
C CYS A 225 -5.86 -6.54 -15.06
N THR A 226 -6.47 -7.02 -13.98
CA THR A 226 -6.24 -6.54 -12.60
C THR A 226 -5.46 -7.53 -11.75
N ARG A 227 -5.39 -8.79 -12.20
CA ARG A 227 -4.54 -9.83 -11.61
C ARG A 227 -4.08 -10.78 -12.70
N LEU A 228 -2.79 -11.11 -12.68
CA LEU A 228 -2.19 -12.03 -13.64
C LEU A 228 -1.25 -12.98 -12.92
N ALA A 229 -1.49 -14.29 -13.05
CA ALA A 229 -0.56 -15.31 -12.61
C ALA A 229 0.55 -15.46 -13.64
N MET A 230 1.78 -15.53 -13.17
CA MET A 230 2.98 -15.60 -14.00
C MET A 230 4.04 -16.45 -13.33
N THR A 231 4.94 -16.98 -14.15
CA THR A 231 6.14 -17.66 -13.70
C THR A 231 7.37 -16.91 -14.19
N TRP A 232 8.31 -16.61 -13.28
CA TRP A 232 9.60 -16.01 -13.58
C TRP A 232 10.69 -17.08 -13.67
N GLU A 233 11.43 -17.09 -14.79
CA GLU A 233 12.56 -18.00 -15.09
C GLU A 233 12.31 -19.49 -14.81
N SER A 234 11.06 -19.95 -14.84
CA SER A 234 10.67 -21.31 -14.40
C SER A 234 11.07 -21.63 -12.94
N LYS A 235 11.34 -20.61 -12.12
CA LYS A 235 11.78 -20.72 -10.72
C LYS A 235 10.73 -20.29 -9.72
N ILE A 236 9.99 -19.22 -10.01
CA ILE A 236 9.02 -18.65 -9.07
C ILE A 236 7.70 -18.41 -9.79
N SER A 237 6.64 -19.10 -9.36
CA SER A 237 5.26 -18.79 -9.77
C SER A 237 4.63 -17.84 -8.74
N PHE A 238 3.91 -16.84 -9.22
CA PHE A 238 3.27 -15.82 -8.40
C PHE A 238 2.08 -15.18 -9.13
N VAL A 239 1.33 -14.33 -8.43
CA VAL A 239 0.26 -13.50 -8.99
C VAL A 239 0.59 -12.04 -8.77
N LEU A 240 0.76 -11.28 -9.86
CA LEU A 240 0.87 -9.83 -9.81
C LEU A 240 -0.55 -9.23 -9.77
N ASP A 241 -0.76 -8.21 -8.94
CA ASP A 241 -2.01 -7.46 -8.92
C ASP A 241 -1.86 -5.97 -9.29
N GLU A 242 -3.00 -5.34 -9.51
CA GLU A 242 -3.14 -3.92 -9.86
C GLU A 242 -2.47 -2.95 -8.88
N THR A 243 -2.14 -3.41 -7.66
CA THR A 243 -1.52 -2.61 -6.59
C THR A 243 -0.02 -2.85 -6.44
N LEU A 244 0.61 -3.59 -7.37
CA LEU A 244 1.99 -4.10 -7.29
C LEU A 244 2.22 -5.18 -6.22
N ALA A 245 1.18 -5.67 -5.54
CA ALA A 245 1.37 -6.74 -4.59
C ALA A 245 1.58 -8.07 -5.33
N ILE A 246 2.53 -8.85 -4.83
CA ILE A 246 2.84 -10.18 -5.34
C ILE A 246 2.20 -11.21 -4.41
N LYS A 247 1.34 -12.08 -4.93
CA LYS A 247 0.57 -13.05 -4.13
C LYS A 247 0.88 -14.47 -4.56
N SER A 248 0.58 -15.42 -3.66
CA SER A 248 0.71 -16.86 -3.93
C SER A 248 2.10 -17.28 -4.45
N VAL A 249 3.15 -16.68 -3.89
CA VAL A 249 4.55 -17.00 -4.25
C VAL A 249 4.83 -18.48 -3.98
N LYS A 250 5.35 -19.17 -5.00
CA LYS A 250 5.75 -20.57 -4.95
C LYS A 250 7.08 -20.75 -5.66
N ALA A 251 8.05 -21.29 -4.95
CA ALA A 251 9.25 -21.84 -5.56
C ALA A 251 8.89 -23.10 -6.39
N LEU A 252 9.38 -23.16 -7.61
CA LEU A 252 9.30 -24.31 -8.51
C LEU A 252 10.56 -25.18 -8.37
N ASP A 253 10.52 -26.41 -8.88
CA ASP A 253 11.45 -27.51 -8.54
C ASP A 253 12.95 -27.25 -8.79
N VAL A 254 13.34 -26.16 -9.45
CA VAL A 254 14.74 -25.73 -9.56
C VAL A 254 15.30 -25.16 -8.24
N LEU A 255 14.43 -24.76 -7.30
CA LEU A 255 14.81 -24.34 -5.94
C LEU A 255 14.62 -25.44 -4.90
N SER A 256 14.05 -26.59 -5.29
CA SER A 256 13.81 -27.72 -4.39
C SER A 256 14.97 -28.73 -4.39
N GLU A 257 16.13 -28.37 -4.97
CA GLU A 257 17.29 -29.27 -5.03
C GLU A 257 17.67 -29.77 -3.62
N LYS A 258 17.60 -31.09 -3.52
CA LYS A 258 17.82 -31.91 -2.33
C LYS A 258 19.26 -31.81 -1.86
N GLU A 259 19.60 -30.81 -1.05
CA GLU A 259 20.90 -30.76 -0.37
C GLU A 259 20.83 -31.24 1.08
N SER A 260 21.19 -32.52 1.24
CA SER A 260 21.78 -33.17 2.41
C SER A 260 20.96 -33.23 3.71
N SER A 261 20.59 -34.47 4.07
CA SER A 261 20.01 -34.87 5.35
C SER A 261 20.93 -34.62 6.57
N THR A 262 22.08 -33.97 6.40
CA THR A 262 23.12 -33.77 7.43
C THR A 262 23.18 -32.39 8.06
N ARG A 263 22.49 -31.37 7.52
CA ARG A 263 22.43 -30.03 8.14
C ARG A 263 21.44 -29.97 9.30
N ASN A 264 21.80 -29.29 10.38
CA ASN A 264 20.88 -29.00 11.50
C ASN A 264 19.77 -28.01 11.06
N GLU A 265 18.65 -27.96 11.78
CA GLU A 265 17.48 -27.12 11.45
C GLU A 265 17.85 -25.63 11.25
N ALA A 266 18.78 -25.10 12.04
CA ALA A 266 19.26 -23.73 11.90
C ALA A 266 19.99 -23.48 10.58
N GLU A 267 20.87 -24.39 10.16
CA GLU A 267 21.61 -24.28 8.89
C GLU A 267 20.69 -24.46 7.67
N ARG A 268 19.68 -25.32 7.80
CA ARG A 268 18.63 -25.47 6.76
C ARG A 268 17.83 -24.19 6.61
N PHE A 269 17.39 -23.59 7.72
CA PHE A 269 16.67 -22.33 7.70
C PHE A 269 17.49 -21.21 7.05
N ASP A 270 18.78 -21.09 7.40
CA ASP A 270 19.66 -20.06 6.85
C ASP A 270 19.89 -20.29 5.35
N GLY A 271 20.08 -21.54 4.93
CA GLY A 271 20.19 -21.92 3.51
C GLY A 271 18.92 -21.57 2.71
N ASP A 272 17.74 -21.96 3.22
CA ASP A 272 16.45 -21.65 2.60
C ASP A 272 16.22 -20.14 2.51
N PHE A 273 16.61 -19.39 3.55
CA PHE A 273 16.47 -17.94 3.57
C PHE A 273 17.39 -17.25 2.57
N ILE A 274 18.66 -17.67 2.44
CA ILE A 274 19.59 -17.16 1.41
C ILE A 274 19.04 -17.41 0.02
N LEU A 275 18.65 -18.65 -0.27
CA LEU A 275 18.17 -19.05 -1.59
C LEU A 275 16.92 -18.25 -1.97
N MET A 276 15.96 -18.17 -1.06
CA MET A 276 14.71 -17.46 -1.28
C MET A 276 14.94 -15.95 -1.48
N THR A 277 15.70 -15.29 -0.61
CA THR A 277 15.94 -13.84 -0.74
C THR A 277 16.73 -13.49 -1.99
N GLY A 278 17.71 -14.33 -2.36
CA GLY A 278 18.48 -14.15 -3.59
C GLY A 278 17.61 -14.21 -4.85
N GLU A 279 16.71 -15.18 -4.97
CA GLU A 279 15.81 -15.28 -6.13
C GLU A 279 14.67 -14.26 -6.09
N LEU A 280 14.12 -13.96 -4.89
CA LEU A 280 13.12 -12.90 -4.76
C LEU A 280 13.67 -11.54 -5.16
N ALA A 281 14.90 -11.18 -4.78
CA ALA A 281 15.51 -9.91 -5.17
C ALA A 281 15.63 -9.77 -6.70
N LYS A 282 16.08 -10.84 -7.38
CA LYS A 282 16.17 -10.88 -8.86
C LYS A 282 14.80 -10.78 -9.52
N MET A 283 13.82 -11.54 -9.02
CA MET A 283 12.45 -11.52 -9.52
C MET A 283 11.81 -10.14 -9.34
N LEU A 284 11.96 -9.51 -8.18
CA LEU A 284 11.46 -8.15 -7.92
C LEU A 284 12.07 -7.12 -8.87
N ALA A 285 13.39 -7.18 -9.10
CA ALA A 285 14.06 -6.32 -10.07
C ALA A 285 13.51 -6.53 -11.50
N ALA A 286 13.32 -7.79 -11.92
CA ALA A 286 12.77 -8.12 -13.23
C ALA A 286 11.31 -7.66 -13.39
N VAL A 287 10.48 -7.77 -12.35
CA VAL A 287 9.09 -7.26 -12.36
C VAL A 287 9.09 -5.75 -12.52
N VAL A 288 9.94 -5.03 -11.78
CA VAL A 288 10.05 -3.58 -11.87
C VAL A 288 10.50 -3.16 -13.26
N GLU A 289 11.51 -3.81 -13.84
CA GLU A 289 11.97 -3.56 -15.21
C GLU A 289 10.86 -3.81 -16.24
N ALA A 290 10.12 -4.91 -16.11
CA ALA A 290 8.99 -5.24 -16.99
C ALA A 290 7.86 -4.19 -16.91
N LEU A 291 7.76 -3.47 -15.80
CA LEU A 291 6.83 -2.35 -15.58
C LEU A 291 7.44 -0.98 -15.95
N GLY A 292 8.54 -0.96 -16.70
CA GLY A 292 9.21 0.25 -17.19
C GLY A 292 10.19 0.88 -16.20
N GLY A 293 10.62 0.14 -15.18
CA GLY A 293 11.55 0.63 -14.15
C GLY A 293 10.87 1.44 -13.04
N GLU A 294 11.68 1.91 -12.09
CA GLU A 294 11.19 2.71 -10.96
C GLU A 294 10.89 4.16 -11.35
N ALA A 295 9.90 4.75 -10.68
CA ALA A 295 9.59 6.16 -10.79
C ALA A 295 10.13 6.91 -9.55
N THR A 296 11.15 7.76 -9.74
CA THR A 296 11.75 8.58 -8.66
C THR A 296 10.96 9.87 -8.40
N MET A 297 10.80 10.26 -7.12
CA MET A 297 10.15 11.54 -6.75
C MET A 297 11.04 12.78 -6.95
N ASP A 298 12.36 12.61 -7.01
CA ASP A 298 13.34 13.70 -7.17
C ASP A 298 14.20 13.47 -8.42
N ALA A 299 14.06 14.32 -9.43
CA ALA A 299 15.13 14.55 -10.40
C ALA A 299 15.57 16.02 -10.34
N PRO A 300 16.43 16.41 -9.38
CA PRO A 300 17.13 17.68 -9.40
C PRO A 300 18.48 17.49 -10.11
N GLY A 301 18.66 18.16 -11.26
CA GLY A 301 19.98 18.36 -11.88
C GLY A 301 20.25 17.55 -13.14
N VAL A 302 19.75 18.03 -14.28
CA VAL A 302 20.53 17.88 -15.52
C VAL A 302 21.56 18.99 -15.50
N GLU A 303 22.80 18.66 -15.15
CA GLU A 303 23.94 19.57 -15.31
C GLU A 303 24.00 20.06 -16.76
N LYS A 304 24.10 21.39 -16.90
CA LYS A 304 24.24 22.09 -18.17
C LYS A 304 25.52 21.66 -18.88
N ARG A 305 25.41 20.82 -19.90
CA ARG A 305 26.30 20.89 -21.07
C ARG A 305 25.57 21.64 -22.17
N ALA A 306 26.16 22.77 -22.59
CA ALA A 306 25.62 23.57 -23.68
C ALA A 306 25.63 22.75 -24.98
N ALA A 307 24.45 22.41 -25.49
CA ALA A 307 24.27 21.76 -26.77
C ALA A 307 24.19 22.80 -27.91
N PRO A 308 24.51 22.41 -29.16
CA PRO A 308 24.62 23.31 -30.31
C PRO A 308 23.30 24.03 -30.67
N PRO A 309 23.36 25.18 -31.37
CA PRO A 309 22.18 25.99 -31.67
C PRO A 309 21.20 25.23 -32.60
N GLY A 310 19.96 25.04 -32.14
CA GLY A 310 18.87 24.39 -32.90
C GLY A 310 18.10 23.35 -32.07
N GLN A 311 18.78 22.61 -31.20
CA GLN A 311 18.19 21.55 -30.38
C GLN A 311 17.32 22.12 -29.23
N GLN A 312 17.61 23.33 -28.78
CA GLN A 312 16.86 24.03 -27.72
C GLN A 312 15.39 24.32 -28.07
N ASN A 313 15.08 24.49 -29.36
CA ASN A 313 13.70 24.78 -29.79
C ASN A 313 12.85 23.50 -29.84
N VAL A 314 13.46 22.37 -30.22
CA VAL A 314 12.82 21.05 -30.21
C VAL A 314 12.62 20.56 -28.78
N GLU A 315 13.64 20.68 -27.92
CA GLU A 315 13.52 20.34 -26.50
C GLU A 315 12.55 21.26 -25.74
N ARG A 316 12.45 22.55 -26.11
CA ARG A 316 11.40 23.44 -25.56
C ARG A 316 10.01 22.98 -25.97
N ALA A 317 9.80 22.55 -27.22
CA ALA A 317 8.51 22.06 -27.69
C ALA A 317 8.12 20.75 -26.98
N VAL A 318 9.07 19.83 -26.81
CA VAL A 318 8.89 18.57 -26.07
C VAL A 318 8.62 18.83 -24.57
N ARG A 319 9.33 19.78 -23.95
CA ARG A 319 9.05 20.21 -22.56
C ARG A 319 7.71 20.90 -22.41
N LEU A 320 7.30 21.73 -23.37
CA LEU A 320 5.97 22.34 -23.35
C LEU A 320 4.88 21.27 -23.48
N GLY A 321 5.10 20.25 -24.30
CA GLY A 321 4.25 19.06 -24.35
C GLY A 321 4.15 18.39 -22.99
N ALA A 322 5.28 18.04 -22.37
CA ALA A 322 5.36 17.43 -21.04
C ALA A 322 4.68 18.28 -19.93
N GLU A 323 4.84 19.59 -19.96
CA GLU A 323 4.23 20.50 -18.98
C GLU A 323 2.73 20.69 -19.22
N LEU A 324 2.31 20.70 -20.49
CA LEU A 324 0.90 20.62 -20.88
C LEU A 324 0.27 19.29 -20.42
N TYR A 325 0.98 18.16 -20.47
CA TYR A 325 0.47 16.88 -19.93
C TYR A 325 0.26 16.93 -18.41
N LYS A 326 1.15 17.57 -17.66
CA LYS A 326 0.98 17.78 -16.20
C LYS A 326 -0.21 18.68 -15.88
N GLN A 327 -0.38 19.75 -16.64
CA GLN A 327 -1.54 20.66 -16.50
C GLN A 327 -2.85 20.00 -16.97
N ARG A 328 -2.81 19.12 -17.98
CA ARG A 328 -3.92 18.31 -18.52
C ARG A 328 -4.46 17.29 -17.52
N ALA A 329 -3.58 16.72 -16.69
CA ALA A 329 -3.99 15.86 -15.59
C ALA A 329 -4.70 16.64 -14.47
N LEU A 330 -4.29 17.89 -14.22
CA LEU A 330 -4.82 18.76 -13.16
C LEU A 330 -6.15 19.45 -13.54
N HIS A 331 -6.36 19.78 -14.82
CA HIS A 331 -7.53 20.52 -15.32
C HIS A 331 -8.28 19.75 -16.44
N ARG A 332 -8.51 18.46 -16.20
CA ARG A 332 -9.04 17.42 -17.11
C ARG A 332 -10.22 17.84 -18.00
N ASP A 333 -11.28 18.42 -17.44
CA ASP A 333 -12.50 18.76 -18.20
C ASP A 333 -12.33 20.02 -19.05
N VAL A 334 -11.69 21.05 -18.51
CA VAL A 334 -11.51 22.34 -19.19
C VAL A 334 -10.54 22.21 -20.37
N LEU A 335 -9.52 21.36 -20.24
CA LEU A 335 -8.48 21.19 -21.25
C LEU A 335 -8.86 20.22 -22.38
N GLY A 336 -9.83 19.32 -22.19
CA GLY A 336 -10.38 18.49 -23.28
C GLY A 336 -11.07 19.33 -24.35
N THR A 337 -11.96 20.24 -23.92
CA THR A 337 -12.65 21.17 -24.83
C THR A 337 -11.69 22.18 -25.46
N LEU A 338 -10.69 22.65 -24.69
CA LEU A 338 -9.67 23.56 -25.22
C LEU A 338 -8.77 22.88 -26.26
N TYR A 339 -8.43 21.61 -26.06
CA TYR A 339 -7.63 20.80 -27.00
C TYR A 339 -8.30 20.64 -28.36
N GLU A 340 -9.59 20.27 -28.38
CA GLU A 340 -10.37 20.14 -29.62
C GLU A 340 -10.51 21.48 -30.35
N GLN A 341 -10.63 22.59 -29.61
CA GLN A 341 -10.74 23.93 -30.20
C GLN A 341 -9.41 24.53 -30.66
N THR A 342 -8.26 24.07 -30.12
CA THR A 342 -6.95 24.70 -30.36
C THR A 342 -5.96 23.85 -31.15
N ILE A 343 -5.92 22.53 -31.01
CA ILE A 343 -4.91 21.67 -31.65
C ILE A 343 -5.45 20.95 -32.89
N GLU A 344 -6.71 20.52 -32.87
CA GLU A 344 -7.36 19.84 -34.00
C GLU A 344 -7.32 20.65 -35.33
N PRO A 345 -7.58 21.98 -35.34
CA PRO A 345 -7.50 22.78 -36.56
C PRO A 345 -6.07 22.85 -37.14
N TYR A 346 -5.06 22.77 -36.28
CA TYR A 346 -3.65 22.79 -36.70
C TYR A 346 -3.22 21.42 -37.22
N MET A 347 -3.65 20.32 -36.58
CA MET A 347 -3.43 18.97 -37.11
C MET A 347 -4.04 18.77 -38.50
N ALA A 348 -5.25 19.27 -38.74
CA ALA A 348 -5.87 19.21 -40.06
C ALA A 348 -5.03 19.93 -41.13
N ARG A 349 -4.45 21.09 -40.80
CA ARG A 349 -3.58 21.85 -41.70
C ARG A 349 -2.22 21.19 -41.93
N VAL A 350 -1.62 20.59 -40.91
CA VAL A 350 -0.38 19.80 -41.06
C VAL A 350 -0.65 18.62 -41.99
N ARG A 351 -1.70 17.83 -41.75
CA ARG A 351 -2.09 16.69 -42.60
C ARG A 351 -2.28 17.07 -44.06
N ALA A 352 -2.92 18.21 -44.34
CA ALA A 352 -3.16 18.68 -45.71
C ALA A 352 -1.87 18.99 -46.51
N ARG A 353 -0.72 19.17 -45.84
CA ARG A 353 0.58 19.47 -46.47
C ARG A 353 1.62 18.38 -46.29
N MET A 354 1.28 17.28 -45.63
CA MET A 354 2.23 16.19 -45.35
C MET A 354 2.80 15.58 -46.64
N ASP A 355 1.95 15.36 -47.63
CA ASP A 355 2.33 14.68 -48.87
C ASP A 355 3.26 15.54 -49.74
N GLU A 356 3.08 16.87 -49.72
CA GLU A 356 3.90 17.83 -50.46
C GLU A 356 5.24 18.12 -49.77
N ALA A 357 5.28 18.06 -48.43
CA ALA A 357 6.45 18.41 -47.63
C ALA A 357 7.34 17.21 -47.24
N GLY A 358 6.88 15.98 -47.50
CA GLY A 358 7.62 14.74 -47.21
C GLY A 358 7.48 14.23 -45.78
N GLY A 359 6.50 14.71 -45.01
CA GLY A 359 6.27 14.28 -43.63
C GLY A 359 5.54 15.30 -42.75
N ALA A 360 5.07 14.86 -41.57
CA ALA A 360 4.34 15.70 -40.61
C ALA A 360 5.21 16.83 -40.04
N VAL A 361 6.48 16.53 -39.75
CA VAL A 361 7.41 17.48 -39.13
C VAL A 361 7.82 18.56 -40.14
N GLU A 362 8.10 18.17 -41.37
CA GLU A 362 8.45 19.06 -42.48
C GLU A 362 7.29 19.98 -42.85
N ALA A 363 6.07 19.44 -42.93
CA ALA A 363 4.85 20.20 -43.18
C ALA A 363 4.60 21.25 -42.08
N ALA A 364 4.77 20.87 -40.81
CA ALA A 364 4.61 21.79 -39.69
C ALA A 364 5.68 22.89 -39.66
N ILE A 365 6.93 22.59 -39.98
CA ILE A 365 8.00 23.59 -40.05
C ILE A 365 7.74 24.60 -41.19
N ALA A 366 7.24 24.15 -42.34
CA ALA A 366 6.86 25.03 -43.45
C ALA A 366 5.68 25.94 -43.06
N LEU A 367 4.62 25.37 -42.48
CA LEU A 367 3.44 26.11 -41.98
C LEU A 367 3.82 27.13 -40.90
N ALA A 368 4.73 26.77 -39.99
CA ALA A 368 5.21 27.66 -38.94
C ALA A 368 6.03 28.85 -39.49
N LYS A 369 6.78 28.66 -40.58
CA LYS A 369 7.55 29.73 -41.23
C LYS A 369 6.68 30.71 -42.02
N GLU A 370 5.54 30.26 -42.54
CA GLU A 370 4.59 31.10 -43.29
C GLU A 370 3.75 32.03 -42.40
N GLN A 371 3.64 31.75 -41.09
CA GLN A 371 2.92 32.62 -40.17
C GLN A 371 3.80 33.75 -39.65
N ALA A 372 3.55 34.97 -40.13
CA ALA A 372 4.27 36.18 -39.74
C ALA A 372 3.90 36.73 -38.34
N THR A 373 3.03 36.08 -37.56
CA THR A 373 2.51 36.62 -36.30
C THR A 373 2.43 35.56 -35.19
N GLY A 374 3.35 35.68 -34.22
CA GLY A 374 3.26 35.05 -32.90
C GLY A 374 3.96 33.69 -32.77
N SER A 375 4.92 33.63 -31.84
CA SER A 375 5.65 32.42 -31.42
C SER A 375 4.72 31.25 -31.04
N THR A 376 3.49 31.54 -30.61
CA THR A 376 2.55 30.54 -30.08
C THR A 376 1.92 29.71 -31.20
N SER A 377 1.49 30.32 -32.31
CA SER A 377 0.84 29.60 -33.42
C SER A 377 1.84 28.70 -34.17
N ALA A 378 3.08 29.16 -34.31
CA ALA A 378 4.18 28.37 -34.86
C ALA A 378 4.50 27.13 -34.00
N GLN A 379 4.42 27.27 -32.67
CA GLN A 379 4.59 26.15 -31.73
C GLN A 379 3.43 25.15 -31.82
N LEU A 380 2.19 25.61 -32.05
CA LEU A 380 1.04 24.71 -32.20
C LEU A 380 1.13 23.81 -33.44
N PHE A 381 1.74 24.28 -34.54
CA PHE A 381 2.00 23.40 -35.70
C PHE A 381 3.01 22.30 -35.37
N LEU A 382 4.05 22.60 -34.59
CA LEU A 382 5.03 21.61 -34.16
C LEU A 382 4.42 20.59 -33.21
N VAL A 383 3.59 21.04 -32.26
CA VAL A 383 2.83 20.15 -31.36
C VAL A 383 1.87 19.27 -32.16
N ALA A 384 1.20 19.81 -33.17
CA ALA A 384 0.32 19.06 -34.06
C ALA A 384 1.06 17.99 -34.88
N ALA A 385 2.28 18.25 -35.34
CA ALA A 385 3.11 17.25 -36.03
C ALA A 385 3.51 16.10 -35.12
N VAL A 386 3.92 16.41 -33.88
CA VAL A 386 4.25 15.38 -32.88
C VAL A 386 3.04 14.49 -32.62
N GLU A 387 1.86 15.08 -32.45
CA GLU A 387 0.61 14.32 -32.24
C GLU A 387 0.19 13.45 -33.44
N ILE A 388 0.62 13.78 -34.67
CA ILE A 388 0.35 12.95 -35.85
C ILE A 388 1.33 11.77 -35.94
N VAL A 389 2.59 11.98 -35.57
CA VAL A 389 3.65 10.96 -35.62
C VAL A 389 3.56 10.01 -34.44
N GLU A 390 3.25 10.55 -33.26
CA GLU A 390 3.07 9.85 -31.99
C GLU A 390 1.74 10.32 -31.38
N PRO A 391 0.60 9.74 -31.79
CA PRO A 391 -0.69 10.13 -31.23
C PRO A 391 -0.68 9.88 -29.74
N SER A 392 -0.99 10.92 -28.96
CA SER A 392 -1.15 10.78 -27.52
C SER A 392 -2.17 9.67 -27.26
N PRO A 393 -1.91 8.75 -26.31
CA PRO A 393 -2.93 7.84 -25.83
C PRO A 393 -4.10 8.70 -25.34
N ARG A 394 -5.24 8.63 -26.03
CA ARG A 394 -6.46 9.23 -25.48
C ARG A 394 -6.77 8.44 -24.22
N PRO A 395 -6.90 9.09 -23.04
CA PRO A 395 -7.37 8.39 -21.87
C PRO A 395 -8.72 7.74 -22.21
N ALA A 396 -8.85 6.45 -21.91
CA ALA A 396 -10.14 5.79 -22.03
C ALA A 396 -11.11 6.51 -21.08
N ALA A 397 -12.36 6.71 -21.50
CA ALA A 397 -13.38 7.29 -20.64
C ALA A 397 -13.46 6.46 -19.33
N GLY A 398 -13.05 7.05 -18.20
CA GLY A 398 -12.99 6.36 -16.91
C GLY A 398 -11.67 6.44 -16.13
N ASP A 399 -10.66 7.21 -16.58
CA ASP A 399 -9.38 7.42 -15.87
C ASP A 399 -9.50 8.25 -14.56
N GLU A 400 -10.44 7.97 -13.68
CA GLU A 400 -10.34 8.44 -12.29
C GLU A 400 -9.10 7.83 -11.62
N PRO A 401 -8.28 8.63 -10.91
CA PRO A 401 -7.13 8.10 -10.20
C PRO A 401 -7.58 7.06 -9.17
N VAL A 402 -7.23 5.79 -9.42
CA VAL A 402 -7.34 4.74 -8.41
C VAL A 402 -6.27 5.02 -7.36
N ARG A 403 -6.74 5.44 -6.18
CA ARG A 403 -6.03 5.80 -4.94
C ARG A 403 -5.88 7.30 -4.78
N GLU A 404 -6.72 7.87 -3.90
CA GLU A 404 -6.40 9.12 -3.22
C GLU A 404 -4.96 9.03 -2.71
N GLN A 405 -4.21 10.07 -3.02
CA GLN A 405 -2.90 10.32 -2.49
C GLN A 405 -2.99 10.40 -0.96
N ARG A 406 -2.86 9.26 -0.27
CA ARG A 406 -2.34 9.32 1.10
C ARG A 406 -0.86 9.56 0.97
N VAL A 407 -0.50 10.84 0.94
CA VAL A 407 0.80 11.23 1.47
C VAL A 407 0.84 10.63 2.88
N VAL A 408 1.66 9.61 3.12
CA VAL A 408 1.98 9.18 4.49
C VAL A 408 2.98 10.19 5.03
N THR A 409 2.58 11.45 5.07
CA THR A 409 3.21 12.50 5.86
C THR A 409 2.17 12.91 6.88
N SER A 410 2.48 12.61 8.14
CA SER A 410 1.67 12.84 9.33
C SER A 410 0.51 11.86 9.55
N LEU A 411 0.57 11.21 10.71
CA LEU A 411 -0.60 10.72 11.40
C LEU A 411 -1.48 11.94 11.75
N ALA A 412 -2.75 11.87 11.35
CA ALA A 412 -3.94 12.44 11.99
C ALA A 412 -4.74 13.44 11.13
N ASP A 413 -6.02 13.13 10.96
CA ASP A 413 -7.04 14.18 11.08
C ASP A 413 -6.92 14.77 12.50
N ASP A 414 -6.45 16.02 12.60
CA ASP A 414 -6.65 16.99 13.69
C ASP A 414 -6.61 16.51 15.16
N VAL A 415 -5.70 15.60 15.52
CA VAL A 415 -5.40 15.30 16.93
C VAL A 415 -4.12 16.04 17.33
N PRO A 416 -4.19 17.10 18.16
CA PRO A 416 -3.01 17.86 18.60
C PRO A 416 -1.98 16.94 19.22
N VAL A 417 -0.70 17.10 18.87
CA VAL A 417 0.40 16.33 19.50
C VAL A 417 0.42 16.61 21.01
N GLY A 418 0.62 15.57 21.81
CA GLY A 418 0.69 15.68 23.28
C GLY A 418 1.21 14.39 23.92
N ASP A 419 1.65 14.52 25.16
CA ASP A 419 2.41 13.53 25.92
C ASP A 419 1.57 12.75 26.96
N GLY A 420 0.32 13.14 27.13
CA GLY A 420 -0.64 12.60 28.10
C GLY A 420 -0.52 13.19 29.50
N SER A 421 0.24 14.27 29.68
CA SER A 421 0.37 15.01 30.95
C SER A 421 -0.92 15.76 31.34
N ALA A 422 -0.96 16.32 32.55
CA ALA A 422 -2.03 17.25 32.95
C ALA A 422 -2.07 18.54 32.09
N THR A 423 -1.02 18.83 31.33
CA THR A 423 -0.92 19.94 30.37
C THR A 423 -1.19 19.50 28.92
N ASP A 424 -1.56 18.24 28.71
CA ASP A 424 -1.88 17.73 27.38
C ASP A 424 -3.09 18.47 26.79
N PRO A 425 -3.04 18.91 25.50
CA PRO A 425 -4.15 19.64 24.87
C PRO A 425 -5.51 18.92 24.89
N LEU A 426 -5.51 17.60 25.08
CA LEU A 426 -6.70 16.75 25.12
C LEU A 426 -7.10 16.33 26.54
N TYR A 427 -6.42 16.82 27.58
CA TYR A 427 -6.71 16.47 28.97
C TYR A 427 -8.13 16.84 29.39
N ASP A 428 -8.55 18.09 29.17
CA ASP A 428 -9.90 18.54 29.51
C ASP A 428 -10.99 17.77 28.73
N GLN A 429 -10.70 17.42 27.47
CA GLN A 429 -11.59 16.60 26.66
C GLN A 429 -11.66 15.17 27.19
N ALA A 430 -10.56 14.61 27.68
CA ALA A 430 -10.52 13.29 28.32
C ALA A 430 -11.31 13.26 29.63
N VAL A 431 -11.18 14.30 30.46
CA VAL A 431 -11.99 14.50 31.67
C VAL A 431 -13.47 14.57 31.31
N ALA A 432 -13.83 15.35 30.28
CA ALA A 432 -15.22 15.46 29.82
C ALA A 432 -15.78 14.13 29.32
N VAL A 433 -15.00 13.34 28.58
CA VAL A 433 -15.39 12.00 28.11
C VAL A 433 -15.65 11.07 29.30
N VAL A 434 -14.75 11.06 30.29
CA VAL A 434 -14.87 10.20 31.48
C VAL A 434 -16.11 10.60 32.31
N ARG A 435 -16.33 11.89 32.54
CA ARG A 435 -17.51 12.39 33.27
C ARG A 435 -18.83 12.17 32.54
N THR A 436 -18.85 12.37 31.22
CA THR A 436 -20.07 12.18 30.40
C THR A 436 -20.49 10.71 30.35
N ASN A 437 -19.52 9.80 30.26
CA ASN A 437 -19.79 8.37 30.17
C ASN A 437 -19.85 7.69 31.55
N GLN A 438 -19.59 8.42 32.65
CA GLN A 438 -19.55 7.90 34.02
C GLN A 438 -18.66 6.63 34.15
N ARG A 439 -17.61 6.55 33.33
CA ARG A 439 -16.69 5.41 33.29
C ARG A 439 -15.28 5.89 32.96
N ALA A 440 -14.30 5.38 33.70
CA ALA A 440 -12.91 5.73 33.57
C ALA A 440 -12.10 4.53 33.05
N SER A 441 -11.85 4.46 31.74
CA SER A 441 -11.00 3.41 31.14
C SER A 441 -10.14 3.92 29.99
N ILE A 442 -8.97 3.31 29.83
CA ILE A 442 -8.00 3.67 28.79
C ILE A 442 -8.63 3.50 27.40
N SER A 443 -9.34 2.38 27.20
CA SER A 443 -10.02 2.09 25.92
C SER A 443 -11.12 3.10 25.56
N LEU A 444 -11.80 3.68 26.56
CA LEU A 444 -12.81 4.71 26.35
C LEU A 444 -12.17 6.00 25.82
N ILE A 445 -11.06 6.44 26.43
CA ILE A 445 -10.31 7.64 26.05
C ILE A 445 -9.70 7.48 24.66
N GLN A 446 -9.11 6.32 24.36
CA GLN A 446 -8.55 6.01 23.02
C GLN A 446 -9.59 6.13 21.91
N ARG A 447 -10.81 5.63 22.15
CA ARG A 447 -11.87 5.63 21.14
C ARG A 447 -12.46 7.01 20.89
N HIS A 448 -12.66 7.80 21.96
CA HIS A 448 -13.31 9.11 21.84
C HIS A 448 -12.36 10.20 21.38
N LEU A 449 -11.08 10.15 21.77
CA LEU A 449 -10.09 11.17 21.42
C LEU A 449 -9.16 10.73 20.28
N ARG A 450 -9.35 9.51 19.75
CA ARG A 450 -8.50 8.92 18.69
C ARG A 450 -7.01 8.93 19.02
N VAL A 451 -6.65 8.88 20.31
CA VAL A 451 -5.26 8.86 20.80
C VAL A 451 -4.72 7.45 21.01
N GLY A 452 -3.40 7.31 20.94
CA GLY A 452 -2.69 6.05 21.22
C GLY A 452 -2.79 5.62 22.70
N TYR A 453 -2.56 4.33 22.96
CA TYR A 453 -2.69 3.73 24.30
C TYR A 453 -1.85 4.45 25.36
N ASN A 454 -0.57 4.69 25.11
CA ASN A 454 0.34 5.31 26.08
C ASN A 454 -0.13 6.72 26.51
N ARG A 455 -0.61 7.52 25.54
CA ARG A 455 -1.15 8.85 25.82
C ARG A 455 -2.46 8.77 26.59
N ALA A 456 -3.36 7.85 26.23
CA ALA A 456 -4.61 7.61 26.95
C ALA A 456 -4.39 7.09 28.39
N SER A 457 -3.38 6.24 28.60
CA SER A 457 -3.00 5.73 29.94
C SER A 457 -2.53 6.89 30.81
N ARG A 458 -1.59 7.70 30.30
CA ARG A 458 -1.07 8.86 31.02
C ARG A 458 -2.14 9.91 31.31
N LEU A 459 -3.05 10.17 30.37
CA LEU A 459 -4.20 11.07 30.61
C LEU A 459 -5.06 10.55 31.77
N LEU A 460 -5.31 9.24 31.81
CA LEU A 460 -6.10 8.60 32.86
C LEU A 460 -5.38 8.52 34.21
N GLU A 461 -4.07 8.32 34.21
CA GLU A 461 -3.20 8.35 35.39
C GLU A 461 -3.16 9.76 35.98
N ASN A 462 -3.05 10.81 35.15
CA ASN A 462 -3.04 12.20 35.61
C ASN A 462 -4.41 12.68 36.13
N MET A 463 -5.50 11.99 35.79
CA MET A 463 -6.82 12.20 36.38
C MET A 463 -6.97 11.55 37.76
N GLU A 464 -6.02 10.70 38.18
CA GLU A 464 -6.07 9.98 39.46
C GLU A 464 -5.94 10.95 40.63
N GLY A 465 -6.86 10.86 41.59
CA GLY A 465 -6.91 11.75 42.75
C GLY A 465 -7.61 13.09 42.52
N SER A 466 -7.86 13.50 41.27
CA SER A 466 -8.63 14.73 40.96
C SER A 466 -10.01 14.43 40.35
N VAL A 467 -10.11 13.44 39.47
CA VAL A 467 -11.34 13.10 38.73
C VAL A 467 -11.68 11.61 38.84
N VAL A 468 -10.66 10.75 38.93
CA VAL A 468 -10.84 9.29 39.07
C VAL A 468 -10.13 8.80 40.33
N GLY A 469 -10.73 7.84 41.00
CA GLY A 469 -10.18 7.16 42.15
C GLY A 469 -9.06 6.18 41.78
N PRO A 470 -8.37 5.62 42.79
CA PRO A 470 -7.31 4.67 42.56
C PRO A 470 -7.80 3.41 41.84
N LEU A 471 -6.88 2.75 41.14
CA LEU A 471 -7.17 1.51 40.44
C LEU A 471 -7.63 0.43 41.43
N MET A 472 -8.87 -0.06 41.26
CA MET A 472 -9.41 -1.14 42.08
C MET A 472 -8.93 -2.51 41.58
N SER A 473 -9.05 -3.52 42.43
CA SER A 473 -8.66 -4.92 42.14
C SER A 473 -9.40 -5.57 40.96
N ASN A 474 -10.54 -5.01 40.55
CA ASN A 474 -11.31 -5.42 39.37
C ASN A 474 -10.89 -4.68 38.08
N GLY A 475 -9.83 -3.87 38.11
CA GLY A 475 -9.32 -3.11 36.98
C GLY A 475 -10.12 -1.85 36.63
N ASN A 476 -11.16 -1.54 37.40
CA ASN A 476 -11.95 -0.32 37.22
C ASN A 476 -11.45 0.81 38.14
N ARG A 477 -11.71 2.05 37.73
CA ARG A 477 -11.54 3.26 38.54
C ARG A 477 -12.90 3.89 38.77
N GLU A 478 -13.24 4.20 40.02
CA GLU A 478 -14.46 4.95 40.33
C GLU A 478 -14.25 6.43 40.01
N LEU A 479 -15.32 7.16 39.66
CA LEU A 479 -15.21 8.61 39.51
C LEU A 479 -15.32 9.28 40.88
N LEU A 480 -14.44 10.25 41.13
CA LEU A 480 -14.53 11.14 42.28
C LEU A 480 -15.54 12.26 41.93
N LYS A 481 -16.45 12.56 42.87
CA LYS A 481 -17.52 13.56 42.66
C LYS A 481 -16.98 14.98 42.58
#